data_AF-C1ADU9-F1
#
_entry.id   AF-C1ADU9-F1
#
_cell.length_a   1.000
_cell.length_b   1.000
_cell.length_c   1.000
_cell.angle_alpha   90.00
_cell.angle_beta   90.00
_cell.angle_gamma   90.00
#
_symmetry.space_group_name_H-M   'P 1'
#
loop_
_entity.id
_entity.type
_entity.pdbx_description
1 polymer ?
#
loop_
_entity_poly.entity_id
_entity_poly.type
_entity_poly.pdbx_seq_one_letter_code
_entity_poly.pdbx_strand_id
1 'polypeptide(L)'
;MSDHADNTATIGHYEHEHRGGFHYEVDGKRLASMTYSRAGASLIIIDHTEVDKQLSGQGVGRKLLDALVAWARETGTKVMATCPFALAQFGKDPSIRDVLS
;
A
#
# COMPACT_ATOMS: atom_id res chain seq x y z
N MET A 1 13.14 -30.97 -16.21
CA MET A 1 13.73 -30.12 -15.16
C MET A 1 13.97 -28.75 -15.78
N SER A 2 12.98 -27.87 -15.70
CA SER A 2 13.12 -26.47 -16.14
C SER A 2 12.16 -25.66 -15.29
N ASP A 3 12.51 -25.50 -14.02
CA ASP A 3 11.87 -24.48 -13.19
C ASP A 3 12.61 -23.17 -13.51
N HIS A 4 12.05 -22.41 -14.44
CA HIS A 4 12.38 -20.99 -14.54
C HIS A 4 11.78 -20.38 -13.28
N ALA A 5 12.62 -20.04 -12.31
CA ALA A 5 12.24 -19.25 -11.15
C ALA A 5 11.70 -17.90 -11.65
N ASP A 6 10.38 -17.86 -11.83
CA ASP A 6 9.63 -16.64 -12.05
C ASP A 6 9.83 -15.76 -10.82
N ASN A 7 10.43 -14.58 -11.01
CA ASN A 7 10.51 -13.57 -9.96
C ASN A 7 9.11 -12.97 -9.73
N THR A 8 8.17 -13.77 -9.21
CA THR A 8 6.77 -13.38 -9.00
C THR A 8 6.66 -12.49 -7.77
N ALA A 9 6.79 -11.19 -7.98
CA ALA A 9 6.46 -10.24 -6.94
C ALA A 9 4.93 -10.10 -6.83
N THR A 10 4.38 -10.40 -5.66
CA THR A 10 2.93 -10.42 -5.43
C THR A 10 2.54 -9.40 -4.35
N ILE A 11 1.46 -8.65 -4.59
CA ILE A 11 0.85 -7.77 -3.59
C ILE A 11 -0.31 -8.53 -2.95
N GLY A 12 -0.24 -8.77 -1.65
CA GLY A 12 -1.35 -9.31 -0.87
C GLY A 12 -2.09 -8.22 -0.11
N HIS A 13 -3.42 -8.25 -0.14
CA HIS A 13 -4.29 -7.38 0.64
C HIS A 13 -4.96 -8.19 1.74
N TYR A 14 -5.02 -7.65 2.95
CA TYR A 14 -5.79 -8.20 4.03
C TYR A 14 -6.58 -7.09 4.73
N GLU A 15 -7.83 -7.38 5.05
CA GLU A 15 -8.72 -6.48 5.77
C GLU A 15 -9.32 -7.22 6.97
N HIS A 16 -9.33 -6.55 8.11
CA HIS A 16 -10.06 -6.92 9.31
C HIS A 16 -11.07 -5.81 9.70
N GLU A 17 -11.87 -6.07 10.73
CA GLU A 17 -12.98 -5.21 11.18
C GLU A 17 -12.61 -3.72 11.34
N HIS A 18 -11.46 -3.43 11.95
CA HIS A 18 -10.99 -2.06 12.20
C HIS A 18 -9.61 -1.73 11.64
N ARG A 19 -8.94 -2.69 10.98
CA ARG A 19 -7.57 -2.53 10.49
C ARG A 19 -7.33 -3.43 9.30
N GLY A 20 -6.42 -3.04 8.42
CA GLY A 20 -6.02 -3.85 7.30
C GLY A 20 -4.63 -3.46 6.83
N GLY A 21 -4.22 -4.02 5.71
CA GLY A 21 -2.95 -3.68 5.12
C GLY A 21 -2.71 -4.35 3.79
N PHE A 22 -1.65 -3.89 3.15
CA PHE A 22 -1.09 -4.49 1.96
C PHE A 22 0.34 -4.93 2.28
N HIS A 23 0.75 -6.07 1.74
CA HIS A 23 2.12 -6.55 1.83
C HIS A 23 2.64 -6.87 0.44
N TYR A 24 3.95 -6.68 0.27
CA TYR A 24 4.66 -7.02 -0.95
C TYR A 24 5.61 -8.16 -0.66
N GLU A 25 5.37 -9.29 -1.32
CA GLU A 25 6.20 -10.48 -1.24
C GLU A 25 6.94 -10.68 -2.55
N VAL A 26 8.25 -10.90 -2.44
CA VAL A 26 9.14 -11.23 -3.56
C VAL A 26 9.87 -12.49 -3.18
N ASP A 27 9.79 -13.53 -4.02
CA ASP A 27 10.51 -14.79 -3.78
C ASP A 27 10.19 -15.40 -2.39
N GLY A 28 8.93 -15.30 -1.96
CA GLY A 28 8.47 -15.77 -0.64
C GLY A 28 8.96 -14.94 0.55
N LYS A 29 9.58 -13.77 0.32
CA LYS A 29 9.99 -12.84 1.38
C LYS A 29 9.13 -11.58 1.35
N ARG A 30 8.55 -11.25 2.51
CA ARG A 30 7.89 -9.96 2.72
C ARG A 30 8.95 -8.87 2.80
N LEU A 31 9.02 -8.06 1.76
CA LEU A 31 9.98 -6.96 1.65
C LEU A 31 9.30 -5.59 1.77
N ALA A 32 7.98 -5.52 1.80
CA ALA A 32 7.28 -4.30 2.21
C ALA A 32 5.93 -4.65 2.85
N SER A 33 5.49 -3.79 3.76
CA SER A 33 4.18 -3.88 4.40
C SER A 33 3.64 -2.50 4.72
N MET A 34 2.35 -2.35 4.50
CA MET A 34 1.61 -1.12 4.68
C MET A 34 0.36 -1.45 5.48
N THR A 35 0.20 -0.85 6.64
CA THR A 35 -0.96 -1.05 7.51
C THR A 35 -1.80 0.21 7.56
N TYR A 36 -3.11 0.01 7.64
CA TYR A 36 -4.08 1.08 7.81
C TYR A 36 -5.13 0.69 8.85
N SER A 37 -5.74 1.69 9.47
CA SER A 37 -6.83 1.56 10.43
C SER A 37 -8.08 2.18 9.84
N ARG A 38 -9.23 1.52 9.97
CA ARG A 38 -10.53 2.08 9.55
C ARG A 38 -10.94 3.17 10.54
N ALA A 39 -11.20 4.36 10.04
CA ALA A 39 -11.58 5.54 10.81
C ALA A 39 -12.97 6.02 10.41
N GLY A 40 -13.99 5.19 10.65
CA GLY A 40 -15.38 5.48 10.32
C GLY A 40 -15.92 4.56 9.22
N ALA A 41 -17.01 4.99 8.59
CA ALA A 41 -17.76 4.15 7.63
C ALA A 41 -17.01 3.94 6.30
N SER A 42 -16.29 4.95 5.83
CA SER A 42 -15.64 4.94 4.51
C SER A 42 -14.34 5.74 4.53
N LEU A 43 -13.57 5.68 5.61
CA LEU A 43 -12.28 6.35 5.75
C LEU A 43 -11.27 5.38 6.35
N ILE A 44 -10.06 5.34 5.79
CA ILE A 44 -8.93 4.58 6.30
C ILE A 44 -7.75 5.51 6.58
N ILE A 45 -7.00 5.22 7.63
CA ILE A 45 -5.82 5.97 8.06
C ILE A 45 -4.61 5.04 7.93
N ILE A 46 -3.68 5.39 7.04
CA ILE A 46 -2.40 4.71 6.92
C ILE A 46 -1.56 5.06 8.14
N ASP A 47 -1.47 4.12 9.07
CA ASP A 47 -0.77 4.26 10.34
C ASP A 47 0.74 4.04 10.15
N HIS A 48 1.10 2.98 9.43
CA HIS A 48 2.49 2.61 9.22
C HIS A 48 2.75 2.07 7.82
N THR A 49 3.90 2.42 7.25
CA THR A 49 4.36 1.87 5.98
C THR A 49 5.84 1.61 6.10
N GLU A 50 6.21 0.34 5.99
CA GLU A 50 7.58 -0.14 6.03
C GLU A 50 7.94 -0.74 4.68
N VAL A 51 9.06 -0.31 4.13
CA VAL A 51 9.61 -0.84 2.89
C VAL A 51 11.05 -1.20 3.17
N ASP A 52 11.41 -2.43 2.88
CA ASP A 52 12.77 -2.91 3.04
C ASP A 52 13.73 -2.08 2.18
N LYS A 53 14.94 -1.85 2.70
CA LYS A 53 15.95 -1.06 1.99
C LYS A 53 16.34 -1.67 0.65
N GLN A 54 16.23 -2.99 0.49
CA GLN A 54 16.46 -3.69 -0.78
C GLN A 54 15.46 -3.25 -1.87
N LEU A 55 14.25 -2.83 -1.47
CA LEU A 55 13.21 -2.31 -2.36
C LEU A 55 13.06 -0.79 -2.29
N SER A 56 13.73 -0.14 -1.34
CA SER A 56 13.80 1.31 -1.25
C SER A 56 14.52 1.86 -2.48
N GLY A 57 13.89 2.83 -3.16
CA GLY A 57 14.34 3.32 -4.47
C GLY A 57 13.75 2.57 -5.68
N GLN A 58 13.13 1.40 -5.49
CA GLN A 58 12.40 0.69 -6.56
C GLN A 58 10.93 1.10 -6.68
N GLY A 59 10.48 2.05 -5.86
CA GLY A 59 9.10 2.55 -5.88
C GLY A 59 8.06 1.56 -5.33
N VAL A 60 8.47 0.56 -4.53
CA VAL A 60 7.54 -0.46 -4.00
C VAL A 60 6.52 0.13 -3.03
N GLY A 61 6.94 1.05 -2.16
CA GLY A 61 5.99 1.80 -1.32
C GLY A 61 4.97 2.58 -2.15
N ARG A 62 5.34 3.03 -3.36
CA ARG A 62 4.40 3.65 -4.29
C ARG A 62 3.44 2.62 -4.89
N LYS A 63 3.91 1.44 -5.30
CA LYS A 63 3.05 0.36 -5.79
C LYS A 63 1.98 -0.04 -4.77
N LEU A 64 2.37 -0.18 -3.50
CA LEU A 64 1.43 -0.48 -2.41
C LEU A 64 0.40 0.64 -2.24
N LEU A 65 0.86 1.89 -2.26
CA LEU A 65 -0.03 3.04 -2.18
C LEU A 65 -1.00 3.11 -3.36
N ASP A 66 -0.52 2.87 -4.59
CA ASP A 66 -1.35 2.86 -5.80
C ASP A 66 -2.43 1.76 -5.73
N ALA A 67 -2.06 0.55 -5.28
CA ALA A 67 -3.01 -0.54 -5.08
C ALA A 67 -4.07 -0.20 -4.02
N LEU A 68 -3.66 0.42 -2.92
CA LEU A 68 -4.58 0.88 -1.88
C LEU A 68 -5.49 2.00 -2.40
N VAL A 69 -4.96 2.94 -3.17
CA VAL A 69 -5.73 4.05 -3.76
C VAL A 69 -6.74 3.53 -4.78
N ALA A 70 -6.35 2.57 -5.62
CA ALA A 70 -7.24 1.93 -6.58
C ALA A 70 -8.41 1.24 -5.85
N TRP A 71 -8.10 0.39 -4.86
CA TRP A 71 -9.09 -0.27 -4.02
C TRP A 71 -10.01 0.73 -3.30
N ALA A 72 -9.43 1.81 -2.76
CA ALA A 72 -10.18 2.85 -2.07
C ALA A 72 -11.12 3.58 -3.04
N ARG A 73 -10.67 3.88 -4.26
CA ARG A 73 -11.50 4.50 -5.31
C ARG A 73 -12.63 3.57 -5.75
N GLU A 74 -12.36 2.28 -5.93
CA GLU A 74 -13.36 1.28 -6.32
C GLU A 74 -14.44 1.08 -5.25
N THR A 75 -14.04 1.11 -3.97
CA THR A 75 -14.95 0.96 -2.83
C THR A 75 -15.61 2.27 -2.38
N GLY A 76 -15.18 3.42 -2.92
CA GLY A 76 -15.59 4.74 -2.43
C GLY A 76 -15.04 5.08 -1.05
N THR A 77 -13.99 4.38 -0.61
CA THR A 77 -13.30 4.63 0.66
C THR A 77 -12.32 5.80 0.50
N LYS A 78 -12.28 6.67 1.50
CA LYS A 78 -11.32 7.76 1.61
C LYS A 78 -10.03 7.28 2.28
N VAL A 79 -8.90 7.85 1.86
CA VAL A 79 -7.57 7.51 2.36
C VAL A 79 -6.97 8.72 3.05
N MET A 80 -6.55 8.53 4.29
CA MET A 80 -5.79 9.51 5.05
C MET A 80 -4.42 8.93 5.35
N ALA A 81 -3.38 9.73 5.17
CA ALA A 81 -2.02 9.37 5.53
C ALA A 81 -1.54 10.27 6.66
N THR A 82 -1.12 9.68 7.78
CA THR A 82 -0.42 10.40 8.85
C THR A 82 1.10 10.25 8.73
N CYS A 83 1.56 9.19 8.07
CA CYS A 83 2.98 8.94 7.83
C CYS A 83 3.55 9.95 6.81
N PRO A 84 4.72 10.58 7.06
CA PRO A 84 5.32 11.58 6.18
C PRO A 84 5.65 11.04 4.78
N PHE A 85 5.94 9.74 4.66
CA PHE A 85 6.19 9.11 3.36
C PHE A 85 4.97 9.18 2.45
N ALA A 86 3.82 8.74 2.95
CA ALA A 86 2.59 8.72 2.16
C ALA A 86 2.14 10.15 1.83
N LEU A 87 2.22 11.08 2.79
CA LEU A 87 1.99 12.51 2.53
C LEU A 87 2.88 13.06 1.41
N ALA A 88 4.17 12.72 1.40
CA ALA A 88 5.07 13.12 0.32
C ALA A 88 4.67 12.53 -1.03
N GLN A 89 4.17 11.28 -1.07
CA GLN A 89 3.66 10.66 -2.31
C GLN A 89 2.39 11.35 -2.82
N PHE A 90 1.42 11.61 -1.94
CA PHE A 90 0.21 12.39 -2.27
C PHE A 90 0.54 13.83 -2.67
N GLY A 91 1.60 14.41 -2.09
CA GLY A 91 2.10 15.73 -2.45
C GLY A 91 2.71 15.79 -3.85
N LYS A 92 3.47 14.75 -4.22
CA LYS A 92 4.12 14.62 -5.53
C LYS A 92 3.15 14.24 -6.64
N ASP A 93 2.14 13.44 -6.33
CA ASP A 93 1.23 12.90 -7.34
C ASP A 93 -0.21 13.34 -7.10
N PRO A 94 -0.72 14.27 -7.91
CA PRO A 94 -2.07 14.77 -7.77
C PRO A 94 -3.14 13.75 -8.18
N SER A 95 -2.79 12.71 -8.94
CA SER A 95 -3.75 11.71 -9.46
C SER A 95 -4.39 10.89 -8.35
N ILE A 96 -3.63 10.68 -7.26
CA ILE A 96 -4.06 9.94 -6.07
C ILE A 96 -4.65 10.85 -4.99
N ARG A 97 -4.65 12.18 -5.17
CA ARG A 97 -5.27 13.12 -4.21
C ARG A 97 -6.79 13.06 -4.21
N ASP A 98 -7.40 12.50 -5.23
CA ASP A 98 -8.86 12.35 -5.35
C ASP A 98 -9.46 11.48 -4.23
N VAL A 99 -8.74 10.44 -3.82
CA VAL A 99 -9.15 9.58 -2.69
C VAL A 99 -8.75 10.16 -1.33
N LEU A 100 -7.93 11.22 -1.30
CA LEU A 100 -7.57 11.89 -0.06
C LEU A 100 -8.82 12.54 0.56
N SER A 101 -8.90 12.54 1.89
CA SER A 101 -9.89 13.30 2.65
C SER A 101 -9.29 14.50 3.35
#